data_AF-A0A2V6PZC3-F1
#
_entry.id   AF-A0A2V6PZC3-F1
#
_cell.length_a   1.000
_cell.length_b   1.000
_cell.length_c   1.000
_cell.angle_alpha   90.00
_cell.angle_beta   90.00
_cell.angle_gamma   90.00
#
_symmetry.space_group_name_H-M   'P 1'
#
loop_
_entity.id
_entity.type
_entity.pdbx_description
1 polymer ?
#
loop_
_entity_poly.entity_id
_entity_poly.type
_entity_poly.pdbx_seq_one_letter_code
_entity_poly.pdbx_strand_id
1 'polypeptide(L)' 'MNTTPLPKSPLITEVLLLPDGRILVHNLTPLFAALLSDLNPADEQIQPRAARIAGGQNEARKTDTTK' A
#
# COMPACT_ATOMS: atom_id res chain seq x y z
N MET A 1 32.38 11.16 2.74
CA MET A 1 31.03 11.45 3.28
C MET A 1 30.32 10.12 3.40
N ASN A 2 30.12 9.63 4.62
CA ASN A 2 29.55 8.30 4.85
C ASN A 2 28.08 8.50 5.16
N THR A 3 27.20 8.18 4.21
CA THR A 3 25.76 8.22 4.42
C THR A 3 25.34 6.90 5.06
N THR A 4 25.21 6.88 6.39
CA THR A 4 24.59 5.74 7.07
C THR A 4 23.12 5.67 6.66
N PRO A 5 22.63 4.56 6.07
CA PRO A 5 21.21 4.46 5.72
C PRO A 5 20.38 4.50 7.01
N LEU A 6 19.39 5.39 7.03
CA LEU A 6 18.41 5.46 8.11
C LEU A 6 17.70 4.10 8.24
N PRO A 7 17.44 3.61 9.46
CA PRO A 7 16.71 2.37 9.67
C PRO A 7 15.34 2.47 8.99
N LYS A 8 15.00 1.48 8.16
CA LYS A 8 13.67 1.40 7.54
C LYS A 8 12.65 1.18 8.67
N SER A 9 11.71 2.10 8.81
CA SER A 9 10.59 1.94 9.75
C SER A 9 9.85 0.63 9.42
N PRO A 10 9.44 -0.14 10.44
CA PRO A 10 8.68 -1.36 10.21
C PRO A 10 7.36 -1.01 9.51
N LEU A 11 7.03 -1.76 8.46
CA LEU A 11 5.75 -1.65 7.76
C LEU A 11 4.70 -2.37 8.59
N ILE A 12 3.93 -1.60 9.35
CA ILE A 12 2.87 -2.10 10.23
C ILE A 12 1.53 -1.63 9.67
N THR A 13 0.57 -2.54 9.55
CA THR A 13 -0.83 -2.21 9.28
C THR A 13 -1.63 -2.43 10.56
N GLU A 14 -2.43 -1.43 10.93
CA GLU A 14 -3.30 -1.49 12.10
C GLU A 14 -4.74 -1.61 11.64
N VAL A 15 -5.48 -2.55 12.23
CA VAL A 15 -6.84 -2.90 11.81
C VAL A 15 -7.77 -2.88 13.02
N LEU A 16 -8.92 -2.25 12.85
CA LEU A 16 -10.02 -2.29 13.81
C LEU A 16 -11.25 -2.92 13.14
N LEU A 17 -11.72 -4.03 13.69
CA LEU A 17 -12.98 -4.66 13.30
C LEU A 17 -14.10 -4.14 14.20
N LEU A 18 -15.14 -3.58 13.58
CA LEU A 18 -16.34 -3.15 14.29
C LEU A 18 -17.33 -4.31 14.42
N PRO A 19 -18.25 -4.28 15.42
CA PRO A 19 -19.24 -5.35 15.62
C PRO A 19 -20.19 -5.58 14.44
N ASP A 20 -20.35 -4.59 13.57
CA ASP A 20 -21.16 -4.66 12.34
C ASP A 20 -20.39 -5.20 11.13
N GLY A 21 -19.15 -5.67 11.34
CA GLY A 21 -18.32 -6.25 10.29
C GLY A 21 -17.56 -5.22 9.46
N ARG A 22 -17.70 -3.92 9.72
CA ARG A 22 -16.88 -2.90 9.05
C ARG A 22 -15.43 -2.97 9.52
N ILE A 23 -14.51 -2.74 8.59
CA ILE A 23 -13.07 -2.73 8.84
C ILE A 23 -12.55 -1.30 8.69
N LEU A 24 -11.87 -0.80 9.73
CA LEU A 24 -11.11 0.44 9.68
C LEU A 24 -9.62 0.11 9.67
N VAL A 25 -8.84 0.79 8.82
CA VAL A 25 -7.42 0.50 8.65
C VAL A 25 -6.58 1.76 8.73
N HIS A 26 -5.46 1.68 9.46
CA HIS A 26 -4.40 2.68 9.51
C HIS A 26 -3.07 2.08 9.00
N ASN A 27 -2.24 2.90 8.36
CA ASN A 27 -0.98 2.48 7.73
C ASN A 27 -1.12 1.22 6.85
N LEU A 28 -2.14 1.23 5.98
CA LEU A 28 -2.42 0.11 5.07
C LEU A 28 -1.21 -0.13 4.14
N THR A 29 -0.57 -1.29 4.30
CA THR A 29 0.57 -1.69 3.48
C THR A 29 0.12 -2.26 2.13
N PRO A 30 1.00 -2.26 1.10
CA PRO A 30 0.73 -2.88 -0.20
C PRO A 30 0.16 -4.30 -0.12
N LEU A 31 0.85 -5.15 0.65
CA LEU A 31 0.51 -6.56 0.78
C LEU A 31 -0.87 -6.74 1.42
N PHE A 32 -1.15 -5.95 2.44
CA PHE A 32 -2.43 -6.02 3.15
C PHE A 32 -3.58 -5.44 2.32
N ALA A 33 -3.32 -4.41 1.49
CA ALA A 33 -4.32 -3.87 0.57
C ALA A 33 -4.74 -4.90 -0.48
N ALA A 34 -3.80 -5.68 -1.02
CA ALA A 34 -4.08 -6.78 -1.94
C ALA A 34 -4.94 -7.85 -1.25
N LEU A 35 -4.55 -8.26 -0.03
CA LEU A 35 -5.32 -9.24 0.74
C LEU A 35 -6.76 -8.80 1.00
N LEU A 36 -6.98 -7.53 1.37
CA LEU A 36 -8.33 -7.01 1.61
C LEU A 36 -9.14 -6.89 0.31
N SER A 37 -8.48 -6.58 -0.81
CA SER A 37 -9.12 -6.56 -2.14
C SER A 37 -9.60 -7.96 -2.56
N ASP A 38 -8.83 -9.00 -2.26
CA ASP A 38 -9.23 -10.39 -2.55
C ASP A 38 -10.38 -10.85 -1.65
N LEU A 39 -10.38 -10.42 -0.38
CA LEU A 39 -11.40 -10.79 0.60
C LEU A 39 -12.75 -10.12 0.33
N ASN A 40 -12.74 -8.82 -0.03
CA ASN A 40 -13.94 -8.07 -0.35
C ASN A 40 -13.77 -7.26 -1.66
N PRO A 41 -13.92 -7.90 -2.83
CA PRO A 41 -13.69 -7.25 -4.12
C PRO A 41 -14.61 -6.07 -4.42
N ALA A 42 -15.78 -6.02 -3.78
CA ALA A 42 -16.76 -4.95 -3.94
C ALA A 42 -16.49 -3.74 -3.00
N ASP A 43 -15.42 -3.77 -2.20
CA ASP A 43 -15.07 -2.67 -1.29
C ASP A 43 -14.57 -1.44 -2.06
N GLU A 44 -15.46 -0.46 -2.25
CA GLU A 44 -15.17 0.79 -2.95
C GLU A 44 -14.07 1.63 -2.29
N GLN A 45 -13.78 1.42 -0.99
CA GLN A 45 -12.75 2.17 -0.28
C GLN A 45 -11.36 1.56 -0.44
N ILE A 46 -11.28 0.23 -0.55
CA ILE A 46 -10.01 -0.50 -0.64
C ILE A 46 -9.50 -0.58 -2.08
N GLN A 47 -10.38 -0.76 -3.07
CA GLN A 47 -9.99 -0.89 -4.47
C GLN A 47 -9.08 0.25 -4.98
N PRO A 48 -9.40 1.55 -4.75
CA PRO A 48 -8.54 2.65 -5.19
C PRO A 48 -7.20 2.69 -4.45
N ARG A 49 -7.15 2.19 -3.21
CA ARG A 49 -5.94 2.15 -2.39
C ARG A 49 -5.01 1.02 -2.83
N ALA A 50 -5.56 -0.17 -3.08
CA ALA A 50 -4.82 -1.29 -3.65
C ALA A 50 -4.19 -0.92 -5.01
N ALA A 51 -4.96 -0.27 -5.88
CA ALA A 51 -4.48 0.18 -7.20
C ALA A 51 -3.36 1.23 -7.11
N ARG A 52 -3.48 2.23 -6.22
CA ARG A 52 -2.44 3.26 -6.02
C ARG A 52 -1.14 2.68 -5.50
N ILE A 53 -1.23 1.70 -4.62
CA ILE A 53 -0.04 1.07 -4.04
C ILE A 53 0.66 0.15 -5.07
N ALA A 54 -0.09 -0.50 -5.97
CA ALA A 54 0.48 -1.25 -7.09
C ALA A 54 1.12 -0.32 -8.15
N GLY A 55 0.55 0.86 -8.39
CA GLY A 55 1.06 1.83 -9.36
C GLY A 55 2.34 2.58 -8.93
N GLY A 56 2.55 2.76 -7.61
CA GLY A 56 3.69 3.48 -7.05
C GLY A 56 5.07 2.81 -7.25
N GLN A 57 5.13 1.61 -7.84
CA GLN A 57 6.38 0.92 -8.17
C GLN A 57 6.84 1.10 -9.62
N ASN A 58 6.09 1.83 -10.47
CA ASN A 58 6.40 1.96 -11.91
C ASN A 58 6.77 3.38 -12.41
N GLU A 59 6.77 4.42 -11.57
CA GLU A 59 7.09 5.80 -12.00
C GLU A 59 8.55 6.24 -11.76
N ALA A 60 9.44 5.36 -11.29
CA ALA A 60 10.86 5.69 -11.09
C ALA A 60 11.82 5.17 -12.18
N ARG A 61 11.31 4.75 -13.36
CA ARG A 61 12.18 4.32 -14.46
C ARG A 61 11.66 4.68 -15.85
N LYS A 62 11.38 5.96 -16.08
CA LYS A 62 11.40 6.54 -17.44
C LYS A 62 12.05 7.91 -17.42
N THR A 63 13.36 7.93 -17.25
CA THR A 63 14.18 9.00 -17.82
C THR A 63 15.32 8.37 -18.59
N ASP A 64 15.39 8.82 -19.84
CA ASP A 64 16.56 8.82 -20.70
C ASP A 64 16.83 7.57 -21.53
N THR A 65 16.20 7.52 -22.71
CA THR A 65 16.86 7.12 -23.96
C THR A 65 16.00 7.64 -25.11
N THR A 66 16.36 8.79 -25.68
CA THR A 66 16.21 9.04 -27.12
C THR A 66 17.37 9.94 -27.58
N LYS A 67 18.00 9.49 -28.66
CA LYS A 67 19.18 9.99 -29.38
C LYS A 67 19.21 11.49 -29.67
#